data_AF-V6TP50-F1
#
_entry.id   AF-V6TP50-F1
#
_cell.length_a   1.000
_cell.length_b   1.000
_cell.length_c   1.000
_cell.angle_alpha   90.00
_cell.angle_beta   90.00
_cell.angle_gamma   90.00
#
_symmetry.space_group_name_H-M   'P 1'
#
loop_
_entity.id
_entity.type
_entity.pdbx_description
1 polymer ?
#
loop_
_entity_poly.entity_id
_entity_poly.type
_entity_poly.pdbx_seq_one_letter_code
_entity_poly.pdbx_strand_id
1 'polypeptide(L)'
;TCLFIKLDCGVRIWLFEDTLLQLCLCLTDIPCCLRLVVRHLPEAFKNLSMTSTCSHVLVAGELKQCIEENDLDRFLYFTVRYKNADKLKIAEDYFTLTNQVLTGDITRIASRDVADMLAASWKYYLDVKATFIHDSFKSKTVRRGIELSLMSSPDEWIDLRKAYAGLYKEDMEQVIRKVCPQNTITTRILIAWIAYRRTPRNNTTEDIASLYAAATGERPASESQASVVEKKAKKGSKGGQAIGPDWDLILKMIGTSTPQEWSRIYSGFEKRYSTSLCSILKPHLNQADYNAFELASNVLCDIVQGIACLLHIYVVAKDAVGVMGLISMYCDKCNNLRLEYQKFGDLRSDLARVLSPTALHACLVLLQVPGQP
;
A
#
# COMPACT_ATOMS: atom_id res chain seq x y z
N THR A 1 2.44 25.73 44.26
CA THR A 1 1.60 26.50 43.32
C THR A 1 0.53 25.58 42.72
N CYS A 2 -0.75 25.95 42.70
CA CYS A 2 -1.81 25.07 42.14
C CYS A 2 -2.03 25.37 40.65
N LEU A 3 -2.01 24.34 39.81
CA LEU A 3 -2.26 24.48 38.38
C LEU A 3 -3.67 24.02 38.02
N PHE A 4 -4.37 24.84 37.23
CA PHE A 4 -5.76 24.63 36.86
C PHE A 4 -5.85 24.08 35.44
N ILE A 5 -6.50 22.91 35.27
CA ILE A 5 -6.76 22.32 33.96
C ILE A 5 -8.26 22.16 33.77
N LYS A 6 -8.77 22.74 32.68
CA LYS A 6 -10.16 22.60 32.22
C LYS A 6 -10.16 21.77 30.94
N LEU A 7 -10.86 20.63 30.97
CA LEU A 7 -11.01 19.76 29.81
C LEU A 7 -12.25 20.19 29.01
N ASP A 8 -12.28 19.93 27.70
CA ASP A 8 -13.40 20.31 26.80
C ASP A 8 -14.72 19.60 27.16
N CYS A 9 -14.66 18.49 27.90
CA CYS A 9 -15.84 17.80 28.45
C CYS A 9 -16.41 18.44 29.73
N GLY A 10 -15.87 19.58 30.18
CA GLY A 10 -16.40 20.33 31.33
C GLY A 10 -15.90 19.86 32.71
N VAL A 11 -15.11 18.79 32.76
CA VAL A 11 -14.46 18.31 33.99
C VAL A 11 -13.34 19.25 34.40
N ARG A 12 -13.24 19.53 35.70
CA ARG A 12 -12.21 20.40 36.31
C ARG A 12 -11.36 19.57 37.27
N ILE A 13 -10.04 19.64 37.10
CA ILE A 13 -9.09 18.92 37.94
C ILE A 13 -8.12 19.93 38.54
N TRP A 14 -7.90 19.82 39.85
CA TRP A 14 -6.90 20.58 40.59
C TRP A 14 -5.69 19.70 40.83
N LEU A 15 -4.52 20.16 40.39
CA LEU A 15 -3.27 19.44 40.57
C LEU A 15 -2.29 20.25 41.41
N PHE A 16 -1.69 19.57 42.38
CA PHE A 16 -0.57 20.08 43.17
C PHE A 16 0.75 19.75 42.46
N GLU A 17 1.80 20.55 42.72
CA GLU A 17 3.08 20.53 41.99
C GLU A 17 3.70 19.12 41.85
N ASP A 18 3.62 18.29 42.89
CA ASP A 18 4.22 16.95 42.88
C ASP A 18 3.45 15.93 42.02
N THR A 19 2.20 16.22 41.67
CA THR A 19 1.34 15.34 40.84
C THR A 19 1.47 15.62 39.35
N LEU A 20 2.07 16.75 38.97
CA LEU A 20 2.18 17.22 37.58
C LEU A 20 3.18 16.39 36.76
N LEU A 21 4.26 15.93 37.40
CA LEU A 21 5.25 15.05 36.75
C LEU A 21 4.67 13.66 36.47
N GLN A 22 3.86 13.13 37.39
CA GLN A 22 3.17 11.85 37.20
C GLN A 22 2.09 11.93 36.11
N LEU A 23 1.36 13.04 36.01
CA LEU A 23 0.33 13.20 34.98
C LEU A 23 0.91 13.33 33.56
N CYS A 24 2.08 13.96 33.40
CA CYS A 24 2.77 14.02 32.11
C CYS A 24 3.22 12.63 31.62
N LEU A 25 3.50 11.70 32.54
CA LEU A 25 3.83 10.30 32.24
C LEU A 25 2.59 9.43 31.98
N CYS A 26 1.44 9.76 32.57
CA CYS A 26 0.19 8.99 32.37
C CYS A 26 -0.64 9.45 31.16
N LEU A 27 -0.44 10.68 30.65
CA LEU A 27 -1.19 11.22 29.50
C LEU A 27 -0.64 10.80 28.12
N THR A 28 0.44 10.02 28.06
CA THR A 28 0.95 9.45 26.80
C THR A 28 0.08 8.33 26.22
N ASP A 29 -0.93 7.86 26.97
CA ASP A 29 -1.77 6.70 26.62
C ASP A 29 -3.22 7.06 26.22
N ILE A 30 -3.56 8.33 25.97
CA ILE A 30 -4.92 8.70 25.50
C ILE A 30 -4.86 9.22 24.05
N PRO A 31 -5.51 8.54 23.08
CA PRO A 31 -5.59 9.04 21.72
C PRO A 31 -6.58 10.21 21.65
N CYS A 32 -6.05 11.36 21.24
CA CYS A 32 -6.76 12.48 20.57
C CYS A 32 -7.86 13.20 21.39
N CYS A 33 -7.58 14.45 21.79
CA CYS A 33 -8.49 15.62 21.93
C CYS A 33 -8.19 16.59 23.10
N LEU A 34 -6.98 16.58 23.68
CA LEU A 34 -6.62 17.54 24.74
C LEU A 34 -5.73 18.66 24.21
N ARG A 35 -6.33 19.83 23.93
CA ARG A 35 -5.57 21.09 23.87
C ARG A 35 -5.28 21.56 25.29
N LEU A 36 -4.08 21.27 25.78
CA LEU A 36 -3.56 21.81 27.03
C LEU A 36 -3.31 23.33 26.85
N VAL A 37 -4.24 24.15 27.34
CA VAL A 37 -4.03 25.60 27.46
C VAL A 37 -3.40 25.89 28.83
N VAL A 38 -2.07 25.82 28.90
CA VAL A 38 -1.32 26.16 30.11
C VAL A 38 -1.10 27.68 30.13
N ARG A 39 -1.86 28.42 30.94
CA ARG A 39 -1.61 29.85 31.20
C ARG A 39 -0.70 29.97 32.43
N HIS A 40 0.50 30.50 32.20
CA HIS A 40 1.61 30.73 33.14
C HIS A 40 2.56 29.55 33.35
N LEU A 41 3.56 29.45 32.46
CA LEU A 41 4.85 28.82 32.76
C LEU A 41 5.82 29.86 33.34
N PRO A 42 6.58 29.55 34.40
CA PRO A 42 7.70 30.36 34.86
C PRO A 42 8.72 30.59 33.72
N GLU A 43 9.37 31.76 33.68
CA GLU A 43 10.29 32.15 32.60
C GLU A 43 11.43 31.14 32.34
N ALA A 44 11.80 30.33 33.33
CA ALA A 44 12.77 29.24 33.20
C ALA A 44 12.39 28.19 32.15
N PHE A 45 11.10 28.04 31.80
CA PHE A 45 10.63 27.07 30.82
C PHE A 45 10.32 27.67 29.44
N LYS A 46 10.37 29.00 29.28
CA LYS A 46 10.11 29.64 27.98
C LYS A 46 11.23 29.42 26.95
N ASN A 47 12.44 29.06 27.41
CA ASN A 47 13.60 28.81 26.56
C ASN A 47 13.81 27.33 26.20
N LEU A 48 12.92 26.43 26.65
CA LEU A 48 12.85 25.09 26.11
C LEU A 48 12.10 25.16 24.77
N SER A 49 12.85 25.56 23.73
CA SER A 49 12.59 25.08 22.38
C SER A 49 12.67 23.55 22.44
N MET A 50 11.57 22.89 22.79
CA MET A 50 11.44 21.44 22.74
C MET A 50 11.37 21.02 21.28
N THR A 51 12.54 20.96 20.64
CA THR A 51 12.76 20.10 19.48
C THR A 51 12.57 18.65 19.92
N SER A 52 11.74 17.93 19.17
CA SER A 52 11.23 16.57 19.36
C SER A 52 12.28 15.44 19.40
N THR A 53 13.47 15.66 19.96
CA THR A 53 14.58 14.68 20.01
C THR A 53 14.52 13.74 21.22
N CYS A 54 13.76 14.08 22.26
CA CYS A 54 13.74 13.30 23.51
C CYS A 54 12.91 11.98 23.43
N SER A 55 12.11 11.77 22.38
CA SER A 55 11.25 10.57 22.28
C SER A 55 11.89 9.37 21.58
N HIS A 56 12.75 9.57 20.56
CA HIS A 56 13.26 8.46 19.75
C HIS A 56 14.43 7.73 20.42
N VAL A 57 15.31 8.47 21.11
CA VAL A 57 16.42 7.91 21.90
C VAL A 57 15.91 6.96 22.99
N LEU A 58 14.81 7.31 23.67
CA LEU A 58 14.18 6.43 24.67
C LEU A 58 13.69 5.13 24.03
N VAL A 59 12.99 5.23 22.90
CA VAL A 59 12.50 4.05 22.16
C VAL A 59 13.65 3.20 21.66
N ALA A 60 14.75 3.80 21.21
CA ALA A 60 15.97 3.07 20.82
C ALA A 60 16.56 2.29 22.00
N GLY A 61 16.56 2.86 23.21
CA GLY A 61 16.93 2.16 24.44
C GLY A 61 16.00 0.99 24.77
N GLU A 62 14.68 1.18 24.62
CA GLU A 62 13.71 0.11 24.84
C GLU A 62 13.83 -1.02 23.80
N LEU A 63 14.14 -0.69 22.54
CA LEU A 63 14.42 -1.67 21.49
C LEU A 63 15.67 -2.48 21.80
N LYS A 64 16.72 -1.84 22.32
CA LYS A 64 17.93 -2.54 22.76
C LYS A 64 17.60 -3.55 23.84
N GLN A 65 16.87 -3.13 24.88
CA GLN A 65 16.43 -4.01 25.96
C GLN A 65 15.60 -5.19 25.41
N CYS A 66 14.66 -4.90 24.51
CA CYS A 66 13.82 -5.89 23.84
C CYS A 66 14.65 -6.96 23.11
N ILE A 67 15.74 -6.55 22.44
CA ILE A 67 16.66 -7.46 21.75
C ILE A 67 17.48 -8.29 22.74
N GLU A 68 17.98 -7.67 23.82
CA GLU A 68 18.75 -8.36 24.87
C GLU A 68 17.91 -9.41 25.61
N GLU A 69 16.62 -9.14 25.80
CA GLU A 69 15.65 -10.04 26.44
C GLU A 69 15.10 -11.13 25.49
N ASN A 70 15.42 -11.05 24.18
CA ASN A 70 14.84 -11.90 23.13
C ASN A 70 13.30 -11.82 23.05
N ASP A 71 12.73 -10.66 23.32
CA ASP A 71 11.28 -10.43 23.29
C ASP A 71 10.81 -10.04 21.88
N LEU A 72 10.49 -11.03 21.05
CA LEU A 72 10.01 -10.81 19.69
C LEU A 72 8.65 -10.09 19.66
N ASP A 73 7.75 -10.39 20.59
CA ASP A 73 6.40 -9.82 20.60
C ASP A 73 6.45 -8.33 20.85
N ARG A 74 7.22 -7.89 21.84
CA ARG A 74 7.43 -6.47 22.11
C ARG A 74 8.08 -5.77 20.91
N PHE A 75 9.01 -6.42 20.22
CA PHE A 75 9.62 -5.87 19.00
C PHE A 75 8.59 -5.69 17.86
N LEU A 76 7.69 -6.67 17.68
CA LEU A 76 6.61 -6.59 16.71
C LEU A 76 5.69 -5.40 17.01
N TYR A 77 5.33 -5.18 18.28
CA TYR A 77 4.52 -4.02 18.68
C TYR A 77 5.22 -2.68 18.40
N PHE A 78 6.53 -2.57 18.67
CA PHE A 78 7.31 -1.40 18.28
C PHE A 78 7.25 -1.18 16.76
N THR A 79 7.37 -2.26 15.97
CA THR A 79 7.33 -2.18 14.51
C THR A 79 5.98 -1.66 13.99
N VAL A 80 4.87 -1.94 14.67
CA VAL A 80 3.55 -1.42 14.26
C VAL A 80 3.31 0.01 14.71
N ARG A 81 3.86 0.40 15.87
CA ARG A 81 3.56 1.68 16.52
C ARG A 81 4.05 2.89 15.75
N TYR A 82 5.16 2.76 15.01
CA TYR A 82 5.83 3.89 14.35
C TYR A 82 5.68 3.84 12.84
N LYS A 83 5.52 5.01 12.22
CA LYS A 83 5.55 5.15 10.76
C LYS A 83 6.98 5.00 10.25
N ASN A 84 7.15 4.68 8.96
CA ASN A 84 8.48 4.48 8.37
C ASN A 84 9.46 5.64 8.65
N ALA A 85 9.01 6.90 8.56
CA ALA A 85 9.86 8.07 8.82
C ALA A 85 10.40 8.16 10.27
N ASP A 86 9.62 7.74 11.26
CA ASP A 86 10.05 7.75 12.66
C ASP A 86 10.94 6.54 12.96
N LYS A 87 10.64 5.38 12.38
CA LYS A 87 11.50 4.17 12.47
C LYS A 87 12.92 4.45 12.03
N LEU A 88 13.12 5.23 10.96
CA LEU A 88 14.47 5.58 10.48
C LEU A 88 15.25 6.39 11.51
N LYS A 89 14.62 7.40 12.12
CA LYS A 89 15.26 8.21 13.17
C LYS A 89 15.57 7.37 14.41
N ILE A 90 14.64 6.50 14.81
CA ILE A 90 14.86 5.57 15.93
C ILE A 90 16.02 4.61 15.62
N ALA A 91 16.14 4.13 14.38
CA ALA A 91 17.25 3.26 13.97
C ALA A 91 18.61 4.00 13.98
N GLU A 92 18.64 5.29 13.61
CA GLU A 92 19.83 6.16 13.72
C GLU A 92 20.22 6.39 15.19
N ASP A 93 19.26 6.66 16.06
CA ASP A 93 19.47 6.80 17.50
C ASP A 93 19.95 5.48 18.13
N TYR A 94 19.39 4.34 17.69
CA TYR A 94 19.83 3.01 18.09
C TYR A 94 21.29 2.75 17.74
N PHE A 95 21.70 3.09 16.51
CA PHE A 95 23.10 2.97 16.11
C PHE A 95 24.01 3.85 16.97
N THR A 96 23.59 5.08 17.26
CA THR A 96 24.36 6.01 18.10
C THR A 96 24.52 5.48 19.53
N LEU A 97 23.48 4.85 20.08
CA LEU A 97 23.47 4.30 21.44
C LEU A 97 24.28 3.00 21.57
N THR A 98 24.23 2.15 20.56
CA THR A 98 24.73 0.76 20.63
C THR A 98 25.98 0.50 19.81
N ASN A 99 26.30 1.38 18.87
CA ASN A 99 27.27 1.19 17.80
C ASN A 99 26.99 -0.10 16.96
N GLN A 100 25.73 -0.53 16.91
CA GLN A 100 25.25 -1.68 16.15
C GLN A 100 24.13 -1.26 15.21
N VAL A 101 24.06 -1.89 14.04
CA VAL A 101 22.97 -1.65 13.10
C VAL A 101 21.75 -2.46 13.52
N LEU A 102 20.63 -1.79 13.81
CA LEU A 102 19.39 -2.41 14.30
C LEU A 102 18.96 -3.63 13.48
N THR A 103 19.03 -3.55 12.14
CA THR A 103 18.64 -4.65 11.24
C THR A 103 19.53 -5.89 11.38
N GLY A 104 20.79 -5.72 11.82
CA GLY A 104 21.67 -6.84 12.12
C GLY A 104 21.27 -7.53 13.42
N ASP A 105 20.97 -6.76 14.45
CA ASP A 105 20.56 -7.29 15.77
C ASP A 105 19.19 -8.00 15.75
N ILE A 106 18.27 -7.57 14.88
CA ILE A 106 16.97 -8.25 14.67
C ILE A 106 17.13 -9.75 14.38
N THR A 107 18.22 -10.15 13.72
CA THR A 107 18.48 -11.57 13.39
C THR A 107 18.68 -12.47 14.61
N ARG A 108 18.92 -11.88 15.78
CA ARG A 108 19.16 -12.60 17.04
C ARG A 108 17.86 -13.06 17.70
N ILE A 109 16.73 -12.38 17.44
CA ILE A 109 15.47 -12.57 18.15
C ILE A 109 14.37 -13.25 17.32
N ALA A 110 14.60 -13.44 16.02
CA ALA A 110 13.59 -13.96 15.09
C ALA A 110 14.17 -15.05 14.19
N SER A 111 13.29 -15.93 13.68
CA SER A 111 13.65 -16.84 12.60
C SER A 111 14.08 -16.04 11.36
N ARG A 112 14.93 -16.61 10.51
CA ARG A 112 15.53 -15.90 9.37
C ARG A 112 14.52 -15.15 8.50
N ASP A 113 13.42 -15.82 8.14
CA ASP A 113 12.34 -15.24 7.33
C ASP A 113 11.63 -14.06 8.01
N VAL A 114 11.35 -14.18 9.32
CA VAL A 114 10.75 -13.11 10.12
C VAL A 114 11.75 -11.96 10.34
N ALA A 115 13.01 -12.28 10.59
CA ALA A 115 14.08 -11.30 10.74
C ALA A 115 14.27 -10.47 9.47
N ASP A 116 14.27 -11.11 8.30
CA ASP A 116 14.38 -10.42 7.01
C ASP A 116 13.20 -9.46 6.77
N MET A 117 11.98 -9.89 7.09
CA MET A 117 10.77 -9.05 7.02
C MET A 117 10.83 -7.87 8.00
N LEU A 118 11.23 -8.11 9.24
CA LEU A 118 11.36 -7.07 10.25
C LEU A 118 12.44 -6.08 9.87
N ALA A 119 13.62 -6.56 9.48
CA ALA A 119 14.71 -5.71 9.00
C ALA A 119 14.26 -4.83 7.82
N ALA A 120 13.48 -5.36 6.88
CA ALA A 120 12.90 -4.57 5.81
C ALA A 120 11.92 -3.49 6.32
N SER A 121 11.11 -3.81 7.33
CA SER A 121 10.13 -2.87 7.92
C SER A 121 10.77 -1.65 8.61
N TRP A 122 12.06 -1.74 8.94
CA TRP A 122 12.86 -0.69 9.58
C TRP A 122 13.84 0.01 8.62
N LYS A 123 13.78 -0.28 7.32
CA LYS A 123 14.53 0.43 6.26
C LYS A 123 13.65 1.43 5.55
N TYR A 124 14.26 2.31 4.75
CA TYR A 124 13.50 3.25 3.94
C TYR A 124 12.63 2.49 2.94
N TYR A 125 11.32 2.72 2.97
CA TYR A 125 10.37 1.83 2.28
C TYR A 125 10.58 1.78 0.76
N LEU A 126 11.04 2.87 0.14
CA LEU A 126 11.34 2.88 -1.31
C LEU A 126 12.60 2.11 -1.66
N ASP A 127 13.59 2.09 -0.78
CA ASP A 127 14.80 1.28 -0.99
C ASP A 127 14.41 -0.20 -0.94
N VAL A 128 13.59 -0.59 0.05
CA VAL A 128 13.05 -1.95 0.15
C VAL A 128 12.26 -2.31 -1.10
N LYS A 129 11.32 -1.45 -1.53
CA LYS A 129 10.51 -1.69 -2.73
C LYS A 129 11.37 -1.80 -3.99
N ALA A 130 12.37 -0.93 -4.15
CA ALA A 130 13.32 -0.98 -5.25
C ALA A 130 14.10 -2.30 -5.25
N THR A 131 14.55 -2.78 -4.09
CA THR A 131 15.24 -4.07 -3.95
C THR A 131 14.35 -5.24 -4.34
N PHE A 132 13.12 -5.30 -3.82
CA PHE A 132 12.18 -6.37 -4.19
C PHE A 132 11.90 -6.38 -5.70
N ILE A 133 11.74 -5.21 -6.33
CA ILE A 133 11.53 -5.12 -7.78
C ILE A 133 12.79 -5.55 -8.55
N HIS A 134 13.97 -5.09 -8.14
CA HIS A 134 15.24 -5.45 -8.78
C HIS A 134 15.49 -6.96 -8.74
N ASP A 135 15.33 -7.58 -7.56
CA ASP A 135 15.51 -9.02 -7.38
C ASP A 135 14.48 -9.81 -8.19
N SER A 136 13.25 -9.27 -8.32
CA SER A 136 12.22 -9.87 -9.17
C SER A 136 12.58 -9.82 -10.65
N PHE A 137 13.17 -8.72 -11.13
CA PHE A 137 13.62 -8.58 -12.52
C PHE A 137 14.89 -9.36 -12.85
N LYS A 138 15.77 -9.59 -11.87
CA LYS A 138 16.94 -10.48 -12.04
C LYS A 138 16.58 -11.97 -11.98
N SER A 139 15.48 -12.32 -11.32
CA SER A 139 15.04 -13.69 -11.15
C SER A 139 13.93 -14.08 -12.12
N LYS A 140 13.44 -15.33 -12.06
CA LYS A 140 12.29 -15.81 -12.84
C LYS A 140 10.95 -15.30 -12.30
N THR A 141 10.93 -14.26 -11.46
CA THR A 141 9.73 -13.71 -10.81
C THR A 141 9.37 -12.31 -11.31
N VAL A 142 9.66 -12.01 -12.58
CA VAL A 142 9.38 -10.71 -13.24
C VAL A 142 7.99 -10.18 -12.94
N ARG A 143 6.99 -11.08 -12.89
CA ARG A 143 5.61 -10.78 -12.49
C ARG A 143 5.52 -9.96 -11.19
N ARG A 144 6.25 -10.36 -10.14
CA ARG A 144 6.25 -9.67 -8.84
C ARG A 144 6.78 -8.24 -8.97
N GLY A 145 7.82 -8.05 -9.78
CA GLY A 145 8.37 -6.72 -10.07
C GLY A 145 7.34 -5.83 -10.79
N ILE A 146 6.55 -6.40 -11.71
CA ILE A 146 5.44 -5.69 -12.36
C ILE A 146 4.36 -5.32 -11.35
N GLU A 147 3.89 -6.28 -10.55
CA GLU A 147 2.84 -6.06 -9.55
C GLU A 147 3.23 -4.98 -8.53
N LEU A 148 4.46 -5.03 -8.00
CA LEU A 148 4.95 -4.00 -7.08
C LEU A 148 5.11 -2.63 -7.75
N SER A 149 5.41 -2.58 -9.05
CA SER A 149 5.46 -1.31 -9.79
C SER A 149 4.05 -0.72 -9.98
N LEU A 150 3.03 -1.55 -10.17
CA LEU A 150 1.62 -1.12 -10.24
C LEU A 150 1.10 -0.57 -8.90
N MET A 151 1.72 -0.95 -7.78
CA MET A 151 1.37 -0.43 -6.45
C MET A 151 1.86 1.01 -6.19
N SER A 152 2.57 1.64 -7.13
CA SER A 152 3.06 3.02 -6.94
C SER A 152 2.05 4.08 -7.40
N SER A 153 2.00 5.18 -6.65
CA SER A 153 1.40 6.44 -7.09
C SER A 153 2.37 7.21 -8.00
N PRO A 154 1.90 8.27 -8.71
CA PRO A 154 2.78 9.11 -9.51
C PRO A 154 3.96 9.70 -8.72
N ASP A 155 3.69 10.24 -7.54
CA ASP A 155 4.72 10.85 -6.68
C ASP A 155 5.69 9.78 -6.16
N GLU A 156 5.15 8.64 -5.71
CA GLU A 156 5.95 7.53 -5.22
C GLU A 156 6.86 6.97 -6.31
N TRP A 157 6.39 6.91 -7.56
CA TRP A 157 7.17 6.42 -8.69
C TRP A 157 8.42 7.27 -8.97
N ILE A 158 8.29 8.60 -8.86
CA ILE A 158 9.43 9.51 -9.07
C ILE A 158 10.53 9.19 -8.07
N ASP A 159 10.18 9.04 -6.79
CA ASP A 159 11.16 8.77 -5.74
C ASP A 159 11.64 7.31 -5.77
N LEU A 160 10.79 6.36 -6.14
CA LEU A 160 11.17 4.95 -6.34
C LEU A 160 12.24 4.81 -7.42
N ARG A 161 12.12 5.54 -8.53
CA ARG A 161 13.15 5.55 -9.57
C ARG A 161 14.47 6.14 -9.08
N LYS A 162 14.43 7.20 -8.26
CA LYS A 162 15.64 7.76 -7.65
C LYS A 162 16.31 6.76 -6.71
N ALA A 163 15.53 6.10 -5.85
CA ALA A 163 16.02 5.05 -4.95
C ALA A 163 16.66 3.90 -5.75
N TYR A 164 15.96 3.40 -6.78
CA TYR A 164 16.45 2.34 -7.66
C TYR A 164 17.77 2.72 -8.35
N ALA A 165 17.85 3.91 -8.94
CA ALA A 165 19.08 4.41 -9.57
C ALA A 165 20.20 4.63 -8.55
N GLY A 166 19.87 5.07 -7.33
CA GLY A 166 20.82 5.22 -6.23
C GLY A 166 21.49 3.90 -5.85
N LEU A 167 20.69 2.84 -5.70
CA LEU A 167 21.12 1.51 -5.29
C LEU A 167 21.84 0.74 -6.41
N TYR A 168 21.30 0.75 -7.63
CA TYR A 168 21.73 -0.16 -8.69
C TYR A 168 22.46 0.52 -9.85
N LYS A 169 22.50 1.85 -9.87
CA LYS A 169 23.09 2.64 -10.99
C LYS A 169 22.47 2.33 -12.35
N GLU A 170 21.20 1.94 -12.36
CA GLU A 170 20.42 1.58 -13.54
C GLU A 170 19.16 2.45 -13.64
N ASP A 171 18.71 2.72 -14.87
CA ASP A 171 17.40 3.34 -15.10
C ASP A 171 16.29 2.27 -15.06
N MET A 172 15.36 2.44 -14.12
CA MET A 172 14.31 1.46 -13.86
C MET A 172 13.36 1.25 -15.07
N GLU A 173 13.08 2.30 -15.86
CA GLU A 173 12.21 2.18 -17.04
C GLU A 173 12.90 1.37 -18.16
N GLN A 174 14.21 1.59 -18.36
CA GLN A 174 15.00 0.80 -19.30
C GLN A 174 15.06 -0.67 -18.88
N VAL A 175 15.21 -0.96 -17.59
CA VAL A 175 15.17 -2.33 -17.07
C VAL A 175 13.81 -2.97 -17.35
N ILE A 176 12.70 -2.26 -17.08
CA ILE A 176 11.34 -2.76 -17.37
C ILE A 176 11.20 -3.10 -18.87
N ARG A 177 11.63 -2.20 -19.77
CA ARG A 177 11.56 -2.44 -21.23
C ARG A 177 12.39 -3.63 -21.68
N LYS A 178 13.51 -3.90 -21.02
CA LYS A 178 14.41 -5.02 -21.33
C LYS A 178 13.86 -6.36 -20.83
N VAL A 179 13.32 -6.38 -19.62
CA VAL A 179 12.99 -7.62 -18.90
C VAL A 179 11.53 -8.04 -19.07
N CYS A 180 10.60 -7.09 -19.21
CA CYS A 180 9.18 -7.41 -19.30
C CYS A 180 8.79 -7.90 -20.71
N PRO A 181 7.95 -8.94 -20.85
CA PRO A 181 7.47 -9.43 -22.15
C PRO A 181 6.59 -8.38 -22.86
N GLN A 182 7.08 -7.80 -23.96
CA GLN A 182 6.47 -6.61 -24.59
C GLN A 182 5.06 -6.83 -25.17
N ASN A 183 4.72 -8.06 -25.55
CA ASN A 183 3.45 -8.38 -26.24
C ASN A 183 2.32 -8.84 -25.29
N THR A 184 2.51 -8.74 -23.97
CA THR A 184 1.50 -9.16 -22.99
C THR A 184 0.65 -7.97 -22.53
N ILE A 185 -0.62 -8.23 -22.19
CA ILE A 185 -1.51 -7.20 -21.65
C ILE A 185 -0.93 -6.66 -20.33
N THR A 186 -0.38 -7.54 -19.49
CA THR A 186 0.31 -7.19 -18.24
C THR A 186 1.38 -6.10 -18.45
N THR A 187 2.31 -6.30 -19.39
CA THR A 187 3.36 -5.30 -19.66
C THR A 187 2.78 -4.02 -20.24
N ARG A 188 1.74 -4.11 -21.08
CA ARG A 188 1.07 -2.92 -21.62
C ARG A 188 0.35 -2.11 -20.53
N ILE A 189 -0.28 -2.77 -19.55
CA ILE A 189 -0.82 -2.13 -18.35
C ILE A 189 0.30 -1.39 -17.63
N LEU A 190 1.42 -2.07 -17.35
CA LEU A 190 2.55 -1.46 -16.65
C LEU A 190 3.08 -0.22 -17.36
N ILE A 191 3.31 -0.30 -18.68
CA ILE A 191 3.82 0.83 -19.47
C ILE A 191 2.83 2.00 -19.46
N ALA A 192 1.53 1.73 -19.60
CA ALA A 192 0.50 2.76 -19.52
C ALA A 192 0.42 3.38 -18.11
N TRP A 193 0.62 2.56 -17.07
CA TRP A 193 0.59 2.95 -15.67
C TRP A 193 1.74 3.89 -15.32
N ILE A 194 2.98 3.48 -15.60
CA ILE A 194 4.19 4.24 -15.23
C ILE A 194 4.40 5.49 -16.07
N ALA A 195 3.64 5.66 -17.16
CA ALA A 195 3.60 6.92 -17.89
C ALA A 195 2.93 8.04 -17.07
N TYR A 196 2.07 7.69 -16.09
CA TYR A 196 1.33 8.59 -15.18
C TYR A 196 0.70 9.83 -15.84
N ARG A 197 0.17 9.67 -17.06
CA ARG A 197 -0.53 10.74 -17.80
C ARG A 197 -2.00 10.79 -17.41
N ARG A 198 -2.27 10.95 -16.10
CA ARG A 198 -3.63 10.95 -15.56
C ARG A 198 -4.23 12.35 -15.59
N THR A 199 -5.34 12.51 -16.28
CA THR A 199 -6.01 13.80 -16.46
C THR A 199 -7.52 13.64 -16.27
N PRO A 200 -8.19 14.55 -15.53
CA PRO A 200 -9.63 14.52 -15.41
C PRO A 200 -10.32 14.56 -16.77
N ARG A 201 -11.20 13.59 -17.05
CA ARG A 201 -12.05 13.55 -18.24
C ARG A 201 -13.42 14.18 -17.99
N ASN A 202 -13.87 14.24 -16.74
CA ASN A 202 -15.16 14.82 -16.33
C ASN A 202 -16.38 14.26 -17.06
N ASN A 203 -16.31 13.01 -17.56
CA ASN A 203 -17.39 12.38 -18.31
C ASN A 203 -17.63 10.91 -17.88
N THR A 204 -17.91 10.72 -16.59
CA THR A 204 -18.05 9.38 -15.99
C THR A 204 -19.12 8.53 -16.68
N THR A 205 -20.24 9.12 -17.11
CA THR A 205 -21.36 8.37 -17.71
C THR A 205 -21.01 7.81 -19.09
N GLU A 206 -20.39 8.61 -19.95
CA GLU A 206 -19.91 8.16 -21.26
C GLU A 206 -18.73 7.21 -21.13
N ASP A 207 -17.83 7.44 -20.16
CA ASP A 207 -16.73 6.53 -19.86
C ASP A 207 -17.25 5.14 -19.45
N ILE A 208 -18.29 5.06 -18.62
CA ILE A 208 -18.93 3.78 -18.25
C ILE A 208 -19.51 3.06 -19.48
N ALA A 209 -20.23 3.79 -20.35
CA ALA A 209 -20.82 3.23 -21.56
C ALA A 209 -19.76 2.78 -22.57
N SER A 210 -18.71 3.59 -22.75
CA SER A 210 -17.58 3.31 -23.64
C SER A 210 -16.78 2.11 -23.15
N LEU A 211 -16.56 1.99 -21.83
CA LEU A 211 -15.88 0.86 -21.22
C LEU A 211 -16.68 -0.44 -21.40
N TYR A 212 -18.01 -0.38 -21.27
CA TYR A 212 -18.87 -1.53 -21.52
C TYR A 212 -18.79 -1.98 -22.99
N ALA A 213 -18.88 -1.02 -23.91
CA ALA A 213 -18.77 -1.31 -25.34
C ALA A 213 -17.39 -1.88 -25.72
N ALA A 214 -16.32 -1.37 -25.11
CA ALA A 214 -14.99 -1.92 -25.29
C ALA A 214 -14.82 -3.31 -24.68
N ALA A 215 -15.42 -3.59 -23.52
CA ALA A 215 -15.29 -4.88 -22.86
C ALA A 215 -16.10 -5.99 -23.54
N THR A 216 -17.26 -5.67 -24.12
CA THR A 216 -18.21 -6.65 -24.69
C THR A 216 -18.21 -6.68 -26.22
N GLY A 217 -17.71 -5.62 -26.87
CA GLY A 217 -17.88 -5.41 -28.31
C GLY A 217 -19.27 -4.88 -28.69
N GLU A 218 -20.17 -4.64 -27.72
CA GLU A 218 -21.54 -4.19 -27.95
C GLU A 218 -21.72 -2.71 -27.60
N ARG A 219 -22.16 -1.89 -28.57
CA ARG A 219 -22.62 -0.52 -28.24
C ARG A 219 -23.96 -0.60 -27.49
N PRO A 220 -24.13 0.10 -26.35
CA PRO A 220 -25.39 0.09 -25.63
C PRO A 220 -26.53 0.62 -26.53
N ALA A 221 -27.65 -0.11 -26.56
CA ALA A 221 -28.80 0.16 -27.44
C ALA A 221 -29.51 1.50 -27.20
N SER A 222 -29.13 2.27 -26.18
CA SER A 222 -29.80 3.50 -25.75
C SER A 222 -29.32 4.79 -26.45
N GLU A 223 -28.37 4.73 -27.39
CA GLU A 223 -27.91 5.91 -28.17
C GLU A 223 -28.25 5.82 -29.66
N SER A 224 -29.25 5.01 -30.01
CA SER A 224 -29.75 4.90 -31.38
C SER A 224 -30.79 5.97 -31.74
N GLN A 225 -30.62 7.23 -31.31
CA GLN A 225 -31.37 8.37 -31.88
C GLN A 225 -30.51 9.65 -31.95
N ALA A 226 -30.47 10.21 -33.17
CA ALA A 226 -29.79 11.43 -33.66
C ALA A 226 -28.26 11.29 -33.86
N SER A 227 -27.69 11.34 -35.06
CA SER A 227 -28.04 12.10 -36.27
C SER A 227 -27.66 11.34 -37.55
N VAL A 228 -28.58 11.30 -38.52
CA VAL A 228 -28.35 10.87 -39.89
C VAL A 228 -27.46 11.90 -40.60
N VAL A 229 -26.22 11.53 -40.91
CA VAL A 229 -25.53 12.04 -42.09
C VAL A 229 -24.88 10.84 -42.79
N GLU A 230 -25.48 10.48 -43.92
CA GLU A 230 -25.04 9.40 -44.79
C GLU A 230 -23.60 9.60 -45.27
N LYS A 231 -22.75 8.59 -45.06
CA LYS A 231 -21.65 8.29 -45.99
C LYS A 231 -21.61 6.79 -46.26
N LYS A 232 -22.00 6.44 -47.48
CA LYS A 232 -21.84 5.10 -48.08
C LYS A 232 -20.38 4.68 -48.04
N ALA A 233 -20.09 3.53 -47.43
CA ALA A 233 -18.87 2.76 -47.69
C ALA A 233 -19.18 1.26 -47.77
N LYS A 234 -18.51 0.63 -48.73
CA LYS A 234 -18.76 -0.70 -49.31
C LYS A 234 -18.79 -1.85 -48.29
N LYS A 235 -19.84 -2.67 -48.45
CA LYS A 235 -20.00 -4.03 -47.93
C LYS A 235 -18.87 -4.92 -48.44
N GLY A 236 -17.96 -5.32 -47.54
CA GLY A 236 -17.01 -6.41 -47.72
C GLY A 236 -17.16 -7.37 -46.54
N SER A 237 -18.15 -8.25 -46.62
CA SER A 237 -18.42 -9.26 -45.60
C SER A 237 -17.40 -10.38 -45.70
N LYS A 238 -16.59 -10.58 -44.66
CA LYS A 238 -15.86 -11.82 -44.38
C LYS A 238 -15.97 -12.13 -42.88
N GLY A 239 -16.63 -13.25 -42.58
CA GLY A 239 -16.44 -14.09 -41.40
C GLY A 239 -16.47 -13.41 -40.03
N GLY A 240 -17.61 -13.50 -39.33
CA GLY A 240 -17.73 -13.11 -37.93
C GLY A 240 -16.82 -13.95 -37.03
N GLN A 241 -15.63 -13.42 -36.74
CA GLN A 241 -14.94 -13.69 -35.48
C GLN A 241 -15.59 -12.78 -34.43
N ALA A 242 -15.90 -13.33 -33.25
CA ALA A 242 -16.28 -12.54 -32.10
C ALA A 242 -15.21 -11.46 -31.89
N ILE A 243 -15.62 -10.20 -32.01
CA ILE A 243 -14.73 -9.05 -31.79
C ILE A 243 -14.41 -9.08 -30.30
N GLY A 244 -13.20 -9.51 -29.94
CA GLY A 244 -12.74 -9.52 -28.55
C GLY A 244 -12.65 -8.09 -27.98
N PRO A 245 -12.34 -7.95 -26.68
CA PRO A 245 -12.30 -6.64 -26.04
C PRO A 245 -11.38 -5.64 -26.74
N ASP A 246 -11.79 -4.38 -26.81
CA ASP A 246 -10.95 -3.26 -27.23
C ASP A 246 -9.97 -2.92 -26.10
N TRP A 247 -8.86 -3.65 -26.09
CA TRP A 247 -7.78 -3.47 -25.13
C TRP A 247 -7.13 -2.09 -25.22
N ASP A 248 -7.12 -1.44 -26.38
CA ASP A 248 -6.49 -0.13 -26.51
C ASP A 248 -7.27 0.92 -25.72
N LEU A 249 -8.61 0.90 -25.81
CA LEU A 249 -9.46 1.78 -25.01
C LEU A 249 -9.37 1.45 -23.52
N ILE A 250 -9.47 0.16 -23.15
CA ILE A 250 -9.42 -0.28 -21.75
C ILE A 250 -8.11 0.13 -21.08
N LEU A 251 -6.98 -0.12 -21.74
CA LEU A 251 -5.65 0.24 -21.22
C LEU A 251 -5.46 1.75 -21.16
N LYS A 252 -5.96 2.49 -22.14
CA LYS A 252 -5.96 3.95 -22.11
C LYS A 252 -6.77 4.46 -20.92
N MET A 253 -7.94 3.90 -20.64
CA MET A 253 -8.74 4.29 -19.49
C MET A 253 -8.00 4.02 -18.18
N ILE A 254 -7.42 2.84 -17.98
CA ILE A 254 -6.64 2.55 -16.76
C ILE A 254 -5.43 3.48 -16.61
N GLY A 255 -4.68 3.71 -17.69
CA GLY A 255 -3.46 4.53 -17.64
C GLY A 255 -3.71 6.03 -17.43
N THR A 256 -4.89 6.54 -17.83
CA THR A 256 -5.17 7.99 -17.88
C THR A 256 -6.26 8.46 -16.93
N SER A 257 -7.04 7.55 -16.33
CA SER A 257 -8.05 7.94 -15.33
C SER A 257 -7.39 8.43 -14.05
N THR A 258 -7.94 9.48 -13.44
CA THR A 258 -7.61 9.80 -12.05
C THR A 258 -8.20 8.75 -11.10
N PRO A 259 -7.60 8.50 -9.92
CA PRO A 259 -8.16 7.58 -8.92
C PRO A 259 -9.63 7.88 -8.58
N GLN A 260 -9.97 9.17 -8.41
CA GLN A 260 -11.32 9.61 -8.08
C GLN A 260 -12.32 9.30 -9.18
N GLU A 261 -11.96 9.51 -10.45
CA GLU A 261 -12.82 9.18 -11.58
C GLU A 261 -12.93 7.68 -11.78
N TRP A 262 -11.82 6.95 -11.71
CA TRP A 262 -11.83 5.50 -11.88
C TRP A 262 -12.73 4.83 -10.85
N SER A 263 -12.65 5.23 -9.57
CA SER A 263 -13.54 4.71 -8.52
C SER A 263 -15.03 4.90 -8.87
N ARG A 264 -15.39 6.07 -9.43
CA ARG A 264 -16.77 6.37 -9.88
C ARG A 264 -17.15 5.56 -11.12
N ILE A 265 -16.25 5.42 -12.09
CA ILE A 265 -16.47 4.64 -13.31
C ILE A 265 -16.68 3.17 -12.93
N TYR A 266 -15.78 2.60 -12.13
CA TYR A 266 -15.80 1.20 -11.73
C TYR A 266 -17.07 0.85 -10.94
N SER A 267 -17.41 1.66 -9.94
CA SER A 267 -18.64 1.48 -9.15
C SER A 267 -19.91 1.73 -9.97
N GLY A 268 -19.88 2.71 -10.87
CA GLY A 268 -21.01 3.04 -11.76
C GLY A 268 -21.26 1.97 -12.83
N PHE A 269 -20.19 1.32 -13.30
CA PHE A 269 -20.26 0.19 -14.23
C PHE A 269 -21.04 -0.97 -13.61
N GLU A 270 -20.66 -1.39 -12.42
CA GLU A 270 -21.32 -2.50 -11.71
C GLU A 270 -22.80 -2.18 -11.42
N LYS A 271 -23.10 -0.94 -11.01
CA LYS A 271 -24.48 -0.51 -10.78
C LYS A 271 -25.32 -0.49 -12.06
N ARG A 272 -24.75 -0.06 -13.18
CA ARG A 272 -25.49 0.10 -14.45
C ARG A 272 -25.73 -1.24 -15.15
N TYR A 273 -24.75 -2.14 -15.13
CA TYR A 273 -24.79 -3.38 -15.90
C TYR A 273 -24.98 -4.64 -15.03
N SER A 274 -25.06 -4.50 -13.70
CA SER A 274 -25.23 -5.62 -12.74
C SER A 274 -24.17 -6.72 -12.88
N THR A 275 -23.00 -6.36 -13.40
CA THR A 275 -21.87 -7.27 -13.63
C THR A 275 -20.56 -6.51 -13.45
N SER A 276 -19.52 -7.21 -12.97
CA SER A 276 -18.22 -6.58 -12.77
C SER A 276 -17.40 -6.59 -14.05
N LEU A 277 -16.63 -5.51 -14.26
CA LEU A 277 -15.73 -5.39 -15.40
C LEU A 277 -14.73 -6.56 -15.45
N CYS A 278 -14.18 -6.95 -14.30
CA CYS A 278 -13.30 -8.12 -14.18
C CYS A 278 -13.98 -9.41 -14.64
N SER A 279 -15.26 -9.62 -14.34
CA SER A 279 -15.99 -10.83 -14.76
C SER A 279 -16.19 -10.92 -16.28
N ILE A 280 -16.46 -9.78 -16.95
CA ILE A 280 -16.58 -9.70 -18.41
C ILE A 280 -15.24 -9.98 -19.09
N LEU A 281 -14.15 -9.45 -18.54
CA LEU A 281 -12.82 -9.56 -19.16
C LEU A 281 -12.14 -10.91 -18.90
N LYS A 282 -12.50 -11.61 -17.81
CA LYS A 282 -11.86 -12.87 -17.39
C LYS A 282 -11.76 -13.95 -18.48
N PRO A 283 -12.79 -14.21 -19.32
CA PRO A 283 -12.70 -15.19 -20.40
C PRO A 283 -11.67 -14.83 -21.50
N HIS A 284 -11.27 -13.56 -21.58
CA HIS A 284 -10.35 -13.04 -22.59
C HIS A 284 -8.92 -12.85 -22.07
N LEU A 285 -8.68 -13.11 -20.78
CA LEU A 285 -7.40 -12.92 -20.13
C LEU A 285 -6.84 -14.25 -19.62
N ASN A 286 -5.53 -14.43 -19.77
CA ASN A 286 -4.84 -15.43 -18.97
C ASN A 286 -4.76 -14.95 -17.49
N GLN A 287 -4.39 -15.84 -16.58
CA GLN A 287 -4.38 -15.52 -15.16
C GLN A 287 -3.44 -14.35 -14.79
N ALA A 288 -2.29 -14.21 -15.47
CA ALA A 288 -1.34 -13.14 -15.19
C ALA A 288 -1.90 -11.77 -15.61
N ASP A 289 -2.49 -11.70 -16.80
CA ASP A 289 -3.10 -10.48 -17.32
C ASP A 289 -4.36 -10.09 -16.51
N TYR A 290 -5.16 -11.07 -16.08
CA TYR A 290 -6.29 -10.85 -15.17
C TYR A 290 -5.81 -10.25 -13.85
N ASN A 291 -4.79 -10.85 -13.22
CA ASN A 291 -4.26 -10.38 -11.94
C ASN A 291 -3.68 -8.96 -12.06
N ALA A 292 -2.96 -8.65 -13.13
CA ALA A 292 -2.41 -7.31 -13.36
C ALA A 292 -3.52 -6.26 -13.55
N PHE A 293 -4.57 -6.60 -14.30
CA PHE A 293 -5.73 -5.73 -14.51
C PHE A 293 -6.52 -5.50 -13.23
N GLU A 294 -6.82 -6.58 -12.49
CA GLU A 294 -7.54 -6.51 -11.22
C GLU A 294 -6.74 -5.70 -10.20
N LEU A 295 -5.43 -5.93 -10.10
CA LEU A 295 -4.54 -5.16 -9.23
C LEU A 295 -4.56 -3.68 -9.57
N ALA A 296 -4.30 -3.32 -10.84
CA ALA A 296 -4.31 -1.93 -11.29
C ALA A 296 -5.66 -1.25 -11.01
N SER A 297 -6.76 -1.95 -11.23
CA SER A 297 -8.11 -1.44 -10.97
C SER A 297 -8.34 -1.20 -9.48
N ASN A 298 -7.92 -2.12 -8.60
CA ASN A 298 -8.05 -1.96 -7.16
C ASN A 298 -7.16 -0.84 -6.62
N VAL A 299 -5.90 -0.73 -7.08
CA VAL A 299 -4.98 0.35 -6.67
C VAL A 299 -5.52 1.72 -7.08
N LEU A 300 -6.17 1.83 -8.24
CA LEU A 300 -6.85 3.07 -8.66
C LEU A 300 -8.02 3.44 -7.76
N CYS A 301 -8.75 2.45 -7.23
CA CYS A 301 -9.85 2.71 -6.30
C CYS A 301 -9.32 3.15 -4.93
N ASP A 302 -8.40 2.37 -4.36
CA ASP A 302 -7.77 2.65 -3.08
C ASP A 302 -6.51 1.78 -2.89
N ILE A 303 -5.47 2.31 -2.25
CA ILE A 303 -4.22 1.55 -2.06
C ILE A 303 -4.42 0.31 -1.17
N VAL A 304 -5.31 0.36 -0.17
CA VAL A 304 -5.62 -0.78 0.71
C VAL A 304 -6.32 -1.88 -0.08
N GLN A 305 -7.21 -1.52 -1.01
CA GLN A 305 -7.80 -2.48 -1.95
C GLN A 305 -6.73 -3.13 -2.84
N GLY A 306 -5.76 -2.34 -3.31
CA GLY A 306 -4.58 -2.83 -4.02
C GLY A 306 -3.77 -3.83 -3.20
N ILE A 307 -3.49 -3.51 -1.94
CA ILE A 307 -2.76 -4.39 -1.00
C ILE A 307 -3.55 -5.69 -0.78
N ALA A 308 -4.86 -5.62 -0.54
CA ALA A 308 -5.71 -6.80 -0.35
C ALA A 308 -5.69 -7.71 -1.59
N CYS A 309 -5.83 -7.13 -2.79
CA CYS A 309 -5.77 -7.86 -4.05
C CYS A 309 -4.40 -8.51 -4.26
N LEU A 310 -3.31 -7.77 -4.06
CA LEU A 310 -1.95 -8.30 -4.23
C LEU A 310 -1.63 -9.40 -3.21
N LEU A 311 -2.11 -9.24 -1.98
CA LEU A 311 -1.95 -10.25 -0.94
C LEU A 311 -2.68 -11.54 -1.30
N HIS A 312 -3.92 -11.44 -1.82
CA HIS A 312 -4.65 -12.60 -2.31
C HIS A 312 -3.93 -13.28 -3.47
N ILE A 313 -3.43 -12.50 -4.42
CA ILE A 313 -2.60 -12.96 -5.53
C ILE A 313 -1.40 -13.79 -5.03
N TYR A 314 -0.67 -13.31 -4.02
CA TYR A 314 0.48 -14.03 -3.46
C TYR A 314 0.07 -15.26 -2.66
N VAL A 315 -1.04 -15.20 -1.92
CA VAL A 315 -1.57 -16.37 -1.22
C VAL A 315 -1.93 -17.49 -2.18
N VAL A 316 -2.66 -17.19 -3.26
CA VAL A 316 -3.04 -18.18 -4.29
C VAL A 316 -1.81 -18.77 -4.97
N ALA A 317 -0.79 -17.94 -5.21
CA ALA A 317 0.48 -18.38 -5.77
C ALA A 317 1.39 -19.14 -4.78
N LYS A 318 0.99 -19.24 -3.50
CA LYS A 318 1.82 -19.75 -2.39
C LYS A 318 3.18 -19.04 -2.28
N ASP A 319 3.19 -17.74 -2.59
CA ASP A 319 4.40 -16.91 -2.56
C ASP A 319 4.61 -16.29 -1.18
N ALA A 320 5.13 -17.08 -0.24
CA ALA A 320 5.43 -16.62 1.12
C ALA A 320 6.37 -15.40 1.14
N VAL A 321 7.36 -15.35 0.25
CA VAL A 321 8.31 -14.23 0.15
C VAL A 321 7.60 -12.96 -0.31
N GLY A 322 6.70 -13.06 -1.28
CA GLY A 322 5.86 -11.96 -1.73
C GLY A 322 4.94 -11.44 -0.62
N VAL A 323 4.30 -12.33 0.14
CA VAL A 323 3.46 -11.98 1.30
C VAL A 323 4.26 -11.20 2.34
N MET A 324 5.39 -11.75 2.80
CA MET A 324 6.22 -11.12 3.84
C MET A 324 6.79 -9.78 3.36
N GLY A 325 7.24 -9.71 2.11
CA GLY A 325 7.74 -8.47 1.50
C GLY A 325 6.67 -7.39 1.38
N LEU A 326 5.44 -7.76 1.00
CA LEU A 326 4.34 -6.80 0.93
C LEU A 326 4.00 -6.25 2.32
N ILE A 327 3.96 -7.11 3.34
CA ILE A 327 3.66 -6.71 4.71
C ILE A 327 4.75 -5.78 5.26
N SER A 328 6.03 -6.07 5.02
CA SER A 328 7.12 -5.21 5.51
C SER A 328 7.07 -3.79 4.93
N MET A 329 6.67 -3.65 3.67
CA MET A 329 6.57 -2.36 2.99
C MET A 329 5.33 -1.55 3.34
N TYR A 330 4.21 -2.21 3.67
CA TYR A 330 2.91 -1.55 3.81
C TYR A 330 2.23 -1.74 5.17
N CYS A 331 2.88 -2.36 6.16
CA CYS A 331 2.29 -2.57 7.50
C CYS A 331 1.73 -1.28 8.13
N ASP A 332 2.34 -0.12 7.88
CA ASP A 332 1.87 1.18 8.38
C ASP A 332 0.76 1.82 7.51
N LYS A 333 0.43 1.22 6.37
CA LYS A 333 -0.62 1.63 5.41
C LYS A 333 -1.81 0.66 5.38
N CYS A 334 -1.86 -0.36 6.25
CA CYS A 334 -2.86 -1.44 6.22
C CYS A 334 -4.17 -1.18 6.99
N ASN A 335 -4.58 0.08 7.17
CA ASN A 335 -5.85 0.39 7.85
C ASN A 335 -7.03 -0.26 7.11
N ASN A 336 -7.92 -0.94 7.83
CA ASN A 336 -9.10 -1.65 7.27
C ASN A 336 -8.77 -2.78 6.28
N LEU A 337 -7.52 -3.24 6.16
CA LEU A 337 -7.13 -4.30 5.21
C LEU A 337 -8.01 -5.55 5.34
N ARG A 338 -8.38 -5.94 6.57
CA ARG A 338 -9.25 -7.08 6.83
C ARG A 338 -10.61 -6.93 6.13
N LEU A 339 -11.22 -5.74 6.14
CA LEU A 339 -12.51 -5.50 5.51
C LEU A 339 -12.38 -5.61 3.99
N GLU A 340 -11.33 -5.01 3.42
CA GLU A 340 -11.09 -5.07 1.97
C GLU A 340 -10.73 -6.48 1.48
N TYR A 341 -10.14 -7.32 2.34
CA TYR A 341 -9.80 -8.70 2.02
C TYR A 341 -11.00 -9.66 2.04
N GLN A 342 -12.12 -9.30 2.70
CA GLN A 342 -13.29 -10.19 2.84
C GLN A 342 -13.87 -10.66 1.50
N LYS A 343 -13.72 -9.86 0.45
CA LYS A 343 -14.17 -10.25 -0.90
C LYS A 343 -13.39 -11.43 -1.50
N PHE A 344 -12.20 -11.71 -0.98
CA PHE A 344 -11.35 -12.83 -1.42
C PHE A 344 -11.45 -14.04 -0.48
N GLY A 345 -11.65 -13.81 0.82
CA GLY A 345 -11.73 -14.87 1.83
C GLY A 345 -11.46 -14.37 3.24
N ASP A 346 -11.10 -15.30 4.14
CA ASP A 346 -10.64 -14.95 5.49
C ASP A 346 -9.12 -14.76 5.50
N LEU A 347 -8.68 -13.53 5.78
CA LEU A 347 -7.27 -13.14 5.76
C LEU A 347 -6.38 -14.03 6.64
N ARG A 348 -6.84 -14.39 7.85
CA ARG A 348 -6.04 -15.18 8.79
C ARG A 348 -5.88 -16.62 8.28
N SER A 349 -6.98 -17.26 7.91
CA SER A 349 -6.97 -18.61 7.36
C SER A 349 -6.14 -18.69 6.08
N ASP A 350 -6.24 -17.67 5.24
CA ASP A 350 -5.54 -17.61 3.96
C ASP A 350 -4.02 -17.48 4.13
N LEU A 351 -3.56 -16.62 5.05
CA LEU A 351 -2.15 -16.51 5.41
C LEU A 351 -1.61 -17.80 6.04
N ALA A 352 -2.40 -18.46 6.89
CA ALA A 352 -2.01 -19.70 7.54
C ALA A 352 -1.75 -20.86 6.57
N ARG A 353 -2.30 -20.80 5.35
CA ARG A 353 -2.04 -21.81 4.29
C ARG A 353 -0.66 -21.66 3.64
N VAL A 354 0.01 -20.53 3.83
CA VAL A 354 1.24 -20.18 3.11
C VAL A 354 2.42 -19.94 4.04
N LEU A 355 2.17 -19.40 5.24
CA LEU A 355 3.21 -19.02 6.20
C LEU A 355 3.45 -20.10 7.27
N SER A 356 4.67 -20.14 7.79
CA SER A 356 4.99 -20.90 9.00
C SER A 356 4.25 -20.32 10.21
N PRO A 357 4.02 -21.07 11.31
CA PRO A 357 3.34 -20.54 12.49
C PRO A 357 3.98 -19.27 13.06
N THR A 358 5.32 -19.21 13.08
CA THR A 358 6.08 -18.04 13.55
C THR A 358 5.90 -16.84 12.61
N ALA A 359 6.00 -17.05 11.29
CA ALA A 359 5.80 -16.00 10.31
C ALA A 359 4.35 -15.50 10.28
N LEU A 360 3.38 -16.42 10.40
CA LEU A 360 1.97 -16.10 10.50
C LEU A 360 1.69 -15.20 11.69
N HIS A 361 2.20 -15.55 12.88
CA HIS A 361 2.04 -14.73 14.08
C HIS A 361 2.59 -13.32 13.87
N ALA A 362 3.83 -13.20 13.39
CA ALA A 362 4.45 -11.91 13.10
C ALA A 362 3.63 -11.09 12.10
N CYS A 363 3.19 -11.69 10.98
CA CYS A 363 2.35 -11.03 9.99
C CYS A 363 1.03 -10.54 10.55
N LEU A 364 0.35 -11.34 11.38
CA LEU A 364 -0.93 -10.97 11.97
C LEU A 364 -0.79 -9.79 12.93
N VAL A 365 0.28 -9.76 13.73
CA VAL A 365 0.60 -8.60 14.59
C VAL A 365 0.87 -7.38 13.72
N LEU A 366 1.72 -7.49 12.69
CA LEU A 366 2.05 -6.37 11.80
C LEU A 366 0.85 -5.82 11.02
N LEU A 367 -0.10 -6.69 10.68
CA LEU A 367 -1.36 -6.33 10.01
C LEU A 367 -2.46 -5.91 11.00
N GLN A 368 -2.17 -5.89 12.30
CA GLN A 368 -3.13 -5.56 13.37
C GLN A 368 -4.42 -6.40 13.29
N VAL A 369 -4.28 -7.67 12.86
CA VAL A 369 -5.41 -8.60 12.81
C VAL A 369 -5.56 -9.21 14.19
N PRO A 370 -6.69 -9.01 14.90
CA PRO A 370 -6.84 -9.46 16.28
C PRO A 370 -6.56 -10.96 16.43
N GLY A 371 -5.90 -11.31 17.53
CA GLY A 371 -5.74 -12.69 18.02
C GLY A 371 -7.07 -13.42 18.09
N GLN A 372 -7.07 -14.76 18.01
CA GLN A 372 -8.22 -15.49 18.56
C GLN A 372 -8.29 -15.20 20.06
N PRO A 373 -9.50 -15.07 20.64
CA PRO A 373 -9.66 -14.93 22.09
C PRO A 373 -9.13 -16.15 22.86
#